data_AF-A0A6A5UXJ7-F1
#
_entry.id   AF-A0A6A5UXJ7-F1
#
_cell.length_a   1.000
_cell.length_b   1.000
_cell.length_c   1.000
_cell.angle_alpha   90.00
_cell.angle_beta   90.00
_cell.angle_gamma   90.00
#
_symmetry.space_group_name_H-M   'P 1'
#
loop_
_entity.id
_entity.type
_entity.pdbx_description
1 polymer ?
#
loop_
_entity_poly.entity_id
_entity_poly.type
_entity_poly.pdbx_seq_one_letter_code
_entity_poly.pdbx_strand_id
1 'polypeptide(L)' 'MRHPAAPTLIAVLLGIMAFFVLWGKVSGGEYHEGNPHPDDVPPPMREEGEEDAEEEDS' A
#
# COMPACT_ATOMS: atom_id res chain seq x y z
N MET A 1 -28.56 -28.55 2.30
CA MET A 1 -27.49 -29.31 1.64
C MET A 1 -26.16 -28.72 2.11
N ARG A 2 -25.39 -29.47 2.89
CA ARG A 2 -24.13 -28.99 3.49
C ARG A 2 -23.12 -28.96 2.35
N HIS A 3 -22.61 -27.79 1.95
CA HIS A 3 -21.65 -27.69 0.86
C HIS A 3 -20.40 -28.51 1.19
N PRO A 4 -20.17 -29.66 0.53
CA PRO A 4 -19.03 -30.52 0.85
C PRO A 4 -17.69 -29.87 0.50
N ALA A 5 -17.71 -28.82 -0.33
CA ALA A 5 -16.54 -28.05 -0.76
C ALA A 5 -16.15 -26.91 0.21
N ALA A 6 -16.98 -26.57 1.19
CA ALA A 6 -16.66 -25.52 2.15
C ALA A 6 -15.39 -25.81 2.99
N PRO A 7 -15.21 -27.01 3.59
CA PRO A 7 -14.03 -27.27 4.41
C PRO A 7 -12.72 -27.31 3.60
N THR A 8 -12.76 -27.78 2.35
CA THR A 8 -11.58 -27.83 1.48
C THR A 8 -11.16 -26.42 1.04
N LEU A 9 -12.12 -25.56 0.67
CA LEU A 9 -11.85 -24.17 0.35
C LEU A 9 -11.22 -23.44 1.53
N ILE A 10 -11.78 -23.60 2.74
CA ILE A 10 -11.23 -22.98 3.95
C ILE A 10 -9.79 -23.43 4.20
N ALA A 11 -9.50 -24.73 4.08
CA ALA A 11 -8.15 -25.26 4.26
C ALA A 11 -7.15 -24.68 3.25
N VAL A 12 -7.55 -24.56 1.98
CA VAL A 12 -6.70 -23.96 0.92
C VAL A 12 -6.43 -22.49 1.21
N LEU A 13 -7.46 -21.71 1.55
CA LEU A 13 -7.33 -20.29 1.87
C LEU A 13 -6.41 -20.06 3.07
N LEU A 14 -6.56 -20.86 4.13
CA LEU A 14 -5.69 -20.80 5.30
C LEU A 14 -4.24 -21.19 4.97
N GLY A 15 -4.05 -22.20 4.12
CA GLY A 15 -2.72 -22.60 3.65
C GLY A 15 -2.01 -21.49 2.87
N ILE A 16 -2.73 -20.85 1.94
CA ILE A 16 -2.21 -19.72 1.16
C ILE A 16 -1.87 -18.53 2.08
N MET A 17 -2.75 -18.21 3.03
CA MET A 17 -2.51 -17.14 4.00
C MET A 17 -1.27 -17.40 4.84
N ALA A 18 -1.12 -18.61 5.39
CA ALA A 18 0.04 -19.00 6.17
C ALA A 18 1.33 -18.94 5.34
N PHE A 19 1.28 -19.35 4.07
CA PHE A 19 2.40 -19.23 3.15
C PHE A 19 2.84 -17.79 2.96
N PHE A 20 1.93 -16.84 2.68
CA PHE A 20 2.29 -15.43 2.52
C PHE A 20 2.87 -14.80 3.78
N VAL A 21 2.32 -15.15 4.96
CA VAL A 21 2.86 -14.67 6.24
C VAL A 21 4.30 -15.16 6.44
N LEU A 22 4.54 -16.45 6.20
CA LEU A 22 5.88 -17.02 6.35
C LEU A 22 6.83 -16.45 5.31
N TRP A 23 6.38 -16.31 4.07
CA TRP A 23 7.13 -15.72 2.97
C TRP A 23 7.51 -14.27 3.26
N GLY A 24 6.58 -13.44 3.74
CA GLY A 24 6.87 -12.05 4.11
C GLY A 24 7.91 -11.94 5.23
N LYS A 25 7.88 -12.86 6.20
CA LYS A 25 8.89 -12.91 7.27
C LYS A 25 10.28 -13.32 6.76
N VAL A 26 10.36 -14.23 5.80
CA VAL A 26 11.63 -14.72 5.23
C VAL A 26 12.18 -13.76 4.17
N SER A 27 11.30 -13.16 3.38
CA SER A 27 11.67 -12.28 2.27
C SER A 27 12.29 -10.97 2.74
N GLY A 28 12.27 -10.68 4.06
CA GLY A 28 13.02 -9.57 4.66
C GLY A 28 12.70 -8.22 4.01
N GLY A 29 11.53 -8.09 3.41
CA GLY A 29 11.16 -6.94 2.60
C GLY A 29 11.16 -5.71 3.48
N GLU A 30 12.22 -4.91 3.35
CA GLU A 30 12.32 -3.55 3.82
C GLU A 30 10.95 -2.89 3.62
N TYR A 31 10.30 -2.58 4.74
CA TYR A 31 9.11 -1.76 4.76
C TYR A 31 9.41 -0.55 3.90
N HIS A 32 8.60 -0.35 2.86
CA HIS A 32 8.72 0.74 1.90
C HIS A 32 9.28 2.03 2.55
N GLU A 33 10.61 2.23 2.48
CA GLU A 33 11.26 3.54 2.63
C GLU A 33 11.01 4.39 1.37
N GLY A 34 9.85 4.17 0.73
CA GLY A 34 9.49 4.72 -0.57
C GLY A 34 8.56 5.92 -0.48
N ASN A 35 8.17 6.35 0.72
CA ASN A 35 7.54 7.65 0.91
C ASN A 35 8.45 8.48 1.82
N PRO A 36 9.40 9.25 1.24
CA PRO A 36 10.16 10.23 1.99
C PRO A 36 9.16 11.07 2.81
N HIS A 37 9.50 11.42 4.04
CA HIS A 37 8.70 12.40 4.75
C HIS A 37 8.67 13.66 3.88
N PRO A 38 7.57 14.43 3.82
CA PRO A 38 7.57 15.73 3.13
C PRO A 38 8.69 16.68 3.61
N ASP A 39 9.31 16.40 4.76
CA ASP A 39 10.50 17.11 5.25
C ASP A 39 11.84 16.59 4.68
N ASP A 40 11.85 15.38 4.11
CA ASP A 40 13.01 14.75 3.45
C ASP A 40 13.08 15.06 1.94
N VAL A 41 11.98 15.58 1.36
CA VAL A 41 11.94 16.04 -0.03
C VAL A 41 12.41 17.50 -0.04
N PRO A 42 13.49 17.86 -0.77
CA PRO A 42 13.84 19.26 -0.94
C PRO A 42 12.63 20.00 -1.54
N PRO A 43 12.28 21.20 -1.05
CA PRO A 43 11.15 21.94 -1.59
C PRO A 43 11.33 22.05 -3.10
N PRO A 44 10.29 21.76 -3.92
CA PRO A 44 10.40 21.97 -5.34
C PRO A 44 10.87 23.41 -5.54
N MET A 45 11.95 23.59 -6.31
CA MET A 45 12.35 24.93 -6.72
C MET A 45 11.11 25.55 -7.35
N ARG A 46 10.57 26.59 -6.71
CA ARG A 46 9.50 27.39 -7.28
C ARG A 46 10.01 27.87 -8.65
N GLU A 47 9.55 27.25 -9.72
CA GLU A 47 9.46 27.97 -10.99
C GLU A 47 8.41 29.05 -10.72
N GLU A 48 8.87 30.30 -10.61
CA GLU A 48 7.98 31.46 -10.51
C GLU A 48 7.13 31.52 -11.78
N GLY A 49 5.91 31.00 -11.71
CA GLY A 49 4.93 31.16 -12.78
C GLY A 49 3.81 30.15 -12.66
N GLU A 50 2.59 30.66 -12.46
CA GLU A 50 1.32 29.91 -12.43
C GLU A 50 1.17 29.19 -11.07
N GLU A 51 0.27 29.57 -10.16
CA GLU A 51 -1.18 29.64 -10.30
C GLU A 51 -1.75 30.52 -9.16
N ASP A 52 -1.81 31.84 -9.34
CA ASP A 52 -2.75 32.71 -8.61
C ASP A 52 -4.03 32.80 -9.45
N ALA A 53 -4.84 31.74 -9.41
CA ALA A 53 -6.20 31.75 -9.92
C ALA A 53 -6.96 30.58 -9.32
N GLU A 54 -7.52 30.76 -8.12
CA GLU A 54 -8.79 30.18 -7.67
C GLU A 54 -8.99 30.45 -6.16
N GLU A 55 -9.06 31.73 -5.76
CA GLU A 55 -9.79 32.15 -4.56
C GLU A 55 -10.50 33.49 -4.82
N GLU A 56 -11.44 33.49 -5.76
CA GLU A 56 -12.53 34.48 -5.80
C GLU A 56 -13.72 33.92 -6.60
N ASP A 57 -14.54 33.08 -5.96
CA ASP A 57 -15.97 33.11 -6.24
C ASP A 57 -16.74 32.89 -4.94
N SER A 58 -17.57 33.88 -4.62
CA SER A 58 -18.38 34.01 -3.41
C SER A 58 -19.81 33.52 -3.62
#